data_AF-A0A3A8IT11-F1
#
_entry.id   AF-A0A3A8IT11-F1
#
_cell.length_a   1.000
_cell.length_b   1.000
_cell.length_c   1.000
_cell.angle_alpha   90.00
_cell.angle_beta   90.00
_cell.angle_gamma   90.00
#
_symmetry.space_group_name_H-M   'P 1'
#
loop_
_entity.id
_entity.type
_entity.pdbx_description
1 polymer ?
#
loop_
_entity_poly.entity_id
_entity_poly.type
_entity_poly.pdbx_seq_one_letter_code
_entity_poly.pdbx_strand_id
1 'polypeptide(L)'
;MPNLDALLKDTMLLTAAPGAPFQEFGGDAGDAGTSEAASPSVGARWTWTHDLSNAGRVTNLTYDLQDTPWYAAQTVTVLDELVWHPIELVHRGMPMTLELSKEFLLRKYEASRGSINEEPFRYWIPASIDESMMLVFGFQVNLRGPAGAITLEPIPRDVLAWDDFMPPANPPTPPKPPVMKVKRTETGTLRLTPLRVLVCAEFVCCTERNDYTPGNMARTSRFRPHLMLMSNRPLDKMAAKISIRRPAMTTMAHQMPEPSPGEPPHDPHAPHDHHGAHAMSTPTRGLAYDQDEMVHEMATGMWSDSNTAAVYWRKIANVTFPPLWSSIFSRVSTDLPAGTSFLMASPDLKGGDGFNTNIWSGHEYRTEQQQLMNRQGYFDNIHVAPPMRAPKSIRDFVKNSPLYKLDTIAMAPFCIHDCLHMHWRWLPAEEKWLWGWDETGPYKAQGEPHIPVNQHLRVELESTHAFAYCVRADTGLEAGHWQYILHEGLAYGNTADKEWLAKFMLGGMQFLDNWPSAAKTSWAMFYWFIRYWHLNGVVRERLLEDGAPVLPPYP
;
A
#
# COMPACT_ATOMS: atom_id res chain seq x y z
N MET A 1 16.39 0.88 -31.42
CA MET A 1 15.37 0.28 -30.53
C MET A 1 16.09 0.01 -29.20
N PRO A 2 15.40 -0.06 -28.06
CA PRO A 2 16.06 -0.20 -26.77
C PRO A 2 16.48 -1.66 -26.49
N ASN A 3 17.72 -1.85 -26.04
CA ASN A 3 18.17 -3.10 -25.41
C ASN A 3 17.65 -3.19 -23.95
N LEU A 4 17.91 -4.30 -23.26
CA LEU A 4 17.43 -4.49 -21.88
C LEU A 4 17.90 -3.35 -20.94
N ASP A 5 19.18 -2.98 -20.98
CA ASP A 5 19.74 -1.94 -20.11
C ASP A 5 19.09 -0.57 -20.31
N ALA A 6 18.75 -0.24 -21.55
CA ALA A 6 18.06 1.01 -21.88
C ALA A 6 16.63 1.04 -21.30
N LEU A 7 15.92 -0.09 -21.35
CA LEU A 7 14.55 -0.21 -20.80
C LEU A 7 14.53 -0.13 -19.28
N LEU A 8 15.47 -0.84 -18.63
CA LEU A 8 15.47 -0.94 -17.17
C LEU A 8 15.78 0.40 -16.48
N LYS A 9 16.39 1.36 -17.17
CA LYS A 9 16.61 2.73 -16.65
C LYS A 9 15.32 3.45 -16.27
N ASP A 10 14.19 3.06 -16.84
CA ASP A 10 12.88 3.65 -16.54
C ASP A 10 12.22 3.04 -15.27
N THR A 11 12.79 1.97 -14.71
CA THR A 11 12.32 1.36 -13.44
C THR A 11 12.63 2.25 -12.25
N MET A 12 11.88 2.08 -11.15
CA MET A 12 12.05 2.98 -10.00
C MET A 12 13.42 2.82 -9.34
N LEU A 13 13.84 1.57 -9.11
CA LEU A 13 15.10 1.26 -8.45
C LEU A 13 16.28 1.82 -9.25
N LEU A 14 16.32 1.63 -10.56
CA LEU A 14 17.42 2.15 -11.39
C LEU A 14 17.30 3.64 -11.70
N THR A 15 16.12 4.25 -11.56
CA THR A 15 16.02 5.71 -11.53
C THR A 15 16.68 6.26 -10.27
N ALA A 16 16.42 5.64 -9.12
CA ALA A 16 16.98 6.06 -7.83
C ALA A 16 18.47 5.72 -7.67
N ALA A 17 18.89 4.57 -8.19
CA ALA A 17 20.24 4.04 -8.10
C ALA A 17 20.71 3.48 -9.47
N PRO A 18 21.07 4.34 -10.44
CA PRO A 18 21.43 3.91 -11.79
C PRO A 18 22.62 2.94 -11.88
N GLY A 19 23.47 2.91 -10.85
CA GLY A 19 24.63 2.03 -10.74
C GLY A 19 24.43 0.84 -9.81
N ALA A 20 23.18 0.48 -9.47
CA ALA A 20 22.90 -0.66 -8.61
C ALA A 20 23.55 -1.94 -9.18
N PRO A 21 24.32 -2.69 -8.36
CA PRO A 21 24.89 -3.96 -8.81
C PRO A 21 23.77 -4.96 -9.11
N PHE A 22 24.06 -5.92 -9.98
CA PHE A 22 23.15 -7.00 -10.27
C PHE A 22 23.86 -8.35 -10.43
N GLN A 23 23.11 -9.40 -10.14
CA GLN A 23 23.44 -10.77 -10.47
C GLN A 23 22.68 -11.18 -11.74
N GLU A 24 23.38 -11.82 -12.69
CA GLU A 24 22.76 -12.41 -13.88
C GLU A 24 22.40 -13.88 -13.68
N PHE A 25 21.31 -14.29 -14.34
CA PHE A 25 20.75 -15.64 -14.31
C PHE A 25 20.60 -16.17 -15.75
N GLY A 26 20.28 -17.45 -15.93
CA GLY A 26 20.01 -18.05 -17.23
C GLY A 26 21.24 -18.29 -18.13
N GLY A 27 21.96 -19.38 -17.94
CA GLY A 27 23.01 -19.86 -18.87
C GLY A 27 23.50 -21.19 -18.34
N ASP A 28 23.25 -22.27 -19.08
CA ASP A 28 23.60 -23.67 -18.78
C ASP A 28 23.50 -24.06 -17.29
N ALA A 29 22.30 -24.48 -16.87
CA ALA A 29 21.82 -25.24 -15.68
C ALA A 29 22.74 -25.66 -14.49
N GLY A 30 24.00 -25.26 -14.37
CA GLY A 30 24.94 -25.66 -13.33
C GLY A 30 25.36 -24.46 -12.49
N ASP A 31 25.30 -24.62 -11.17
CA ASP A 31 25.79 -23.65 -10.17
C ASP A 31 24.94 -22.40 -9.98
N ALA A 32 23.69 -22.64 -9.60
CA ALA A 32 23.00 -21.69 -8.76
C ALA A 32 23.61 -21.66 -7.37
N GLY A 33 24.62 -20.82 -7.15
CA GLY A 33 25.04 -20.44 -5.81
C GLY A 33 23.83 -20.00 -5.00
N THR A 34 23.66 -20.56 -3.80
CA THR A 34 22.75 -20.02 -2.81
C THR A 34 23.23 -18.61 -2.51
N SER A 35 22.52 -17.60 -3.03
CA SER A 35 22.73 -16.23 -2.57
C SER A 35 22.33 -16.23 -1.10
N GLU A 36 23.30 -16.19 -0.20
CA GLU A 36 23.03 -15.84 1.18
C GLU A 36 22.31 -14.48 1.19
N ALA A 37 21.37 -14.31 2.11
CA ALA A 37 20.72 -13.01 2.30
C ALA A 37 21.82 -11.99 2.60
N ALA A 38 21.87 -10.90 1.85
CA ALA A 38 22.81 -9.82 2.15
C ALA A 38 22.52 -9.33 3.58
N SER A 39 23.56 -9.22 4.40
CA SER A 39 23.42 -8.57 5.71
C SER A 39 22.91 -7.14 5.51
N PRO A 40 22.01 -6.64 6.36
CA PRO A 40 21.51 -5.26 6.26
C PRO A 40 22.68 -4.28 6.23
N SER A 41 22.63 -3.29 5.35
CA SER A 41 23.68 -2.27 5.33
C SER A 41 23.64 -1.43 6.60
N VAL A 42 24.79 -0.87 6.97
CA VAL A 42 24.91 -0.02 8.15
C VAL A 42 24.00 1.20 8.01
N GLY A 43 23.01 1.32 8.90
CA GLY A 43 22.05 2.44 8.92
C GLY A 43 20.77 2.20 8.11
N ALA A 44 20.59 1.01 7.53
CA ALA A 44 19.32 0.59 6.95
C ALA A 44 18.20 0.65 8.00
N ARG A 45 17.04 1.15 7.60
CA ARG A 45 15.82 1.14 8.43
C ARG A 45 14.93 -0.03 8.07
N TRP A 46 14.97 -0.48 6.82
CA TRP A 46 14.23 -1.63 6.36
C TRP A 46 15.10 -2.89 6.38
N THR A 47 14.48 -4.02 6.69
CA THR A 47 15.09 -5.34 6.51
C THR A 47 14.01 -6.30 6.04
N TRP A 48 14.37 -7.23 5.17
CA TRP A 48 13.46 -8.23 4.61
C TRP A 48 14.23 -9.46 4.18
N THR A 49 13.52 -10.56 3.94
CA THR A 49 14.08 -11.81 3.44
C THR A 49 13.50 -12.12 2.06
N HIS A 50 14.35 -12.60 1.15
CA HIS A 50 13.95 -13.08 -0.17
C HIS A 50 14.70 -14.35 -0.53
N ASP A 51 13.97 -15.40 -0.88
CA ASP A 51 14.51 -16.66 -1.33
C ASP A 51 14.35 -16.79 -2.85
N LEU A 52 15.47 -16.97 -3.57
CA LEU A 52 15.47 -17.16 -5.02
C LEU A 52 14.72 -18.42 -5.48
N SER A 53 14.53 -19.43 -4.61
CA SER A 53 13.69 -20.58 -4.93
C SER A 53 12.21 -20.20 -5.02
N ASN A 54 11.82 -19.11 -4.36
CA ASN A 54 10.49 -18.50 -4.35
C ASN A 54 10.58 -17.04 -4.79
N ALA A 55 11.13 -16.77 -5.98
CA ALA A 55 11.46 -15.42 -6.45
C ALA A 55 10.26 -14.44 -6.46
N GLY A 56 9.03 -14.94 -6.50
CA GLY A 56 7.81 -14.15 -6.37
C GLY A 56 7.46 -13.72 -4.93
N ARG A 57 8.32 -13.91 -3.93
CA ARG A 57 7.97 -13.74 -2.51
C ARG A 57 9.02 -12.99 -1.69
N VAL A 58 8.55 -12.05 -0.86
CA VAL A 58 9.32 -11.38 0.19
C VAL A 58 8.68 -11.70 1.54
N THR A 59 9.49 -11.99 2.56
CA THR A 59 9.01 -12.30 3.91
C THR A 59 9.73 -11.49 4.98
N ASN A 60 9.17 -11.44 6.18
CA ASN A 60 9.78 -10.81 7.37
C ASN A 60 10.20 -9.36 7.10
N LEU A 61 9.31 -8.55 6.51
CA LEU A 61 9.59 -7.14 6.34
C LEU A 61 9.52 -6.46 7.71
N THR A 62 10.65 -5.97 8.18
CA THR A 62 10.76 -5.22 9.43
C THR A 62 11.21 -3.78 9.19
N TYR A 63 10.82 -2.90 10.10
CA TYR A 63 11.25 -1.52 10.13
C TYR A 63 11.88 -1.18 11.49
N ASP A 64 13.06 -0.57 11.46
CA ASP A 64 13.74 -0.03 12.64
C ASP A 64 13.18 1.35 12.97
N LEU A 65 12.17 1.36 13.86
CA LEU A 65 11.54 2.56 14.37
C LEU A 65 12.51 3.26 15.33
N GLN A 66 12.80 4.53 15.05
CA GLN A 66 13.59 5.36 15.94
C GLN A 66 12.80 5.75 17.18
N ASP A 67 13.50 6.24 18.20
CA ASP A 67 12.88 6.84 19.37
C ASP A 67 11.98 8.02 18.93
N THR A 68 10.74 8.01 19.41
CA THR A 68 9.76 9.07 19.19
C THR A 68 9.23 9.54 20.54
N PRO A 69 8.51 10.66 20.61
CA PRO A 69 7.83 11.06 21.85
C PRO A 69 6.83 10.03 22.40
N TRP A 70 6.47 9.00 21.62
CA TRP A 70 5.42 8.02 21.93
C TRP A 70 5.92 6.59 22.08
N TYR A 71 7.04 6.25 21.44
CA TYR A 71 7.59 4.90 21.36
C TYR A 71 9.09 4.94 21.54
N ALA A 72 9.60 4.00 22.33
CA ALA A 72 11.02 3.70 22.34
C ALA A 72 11.44 3.15 20.99
N ALA A 73 12.71 3.34 20.64
CA ALA A 73 13.30 2.71 19.48
C ALA A 73 13.09 1.18 19.53
N GLN A 74 12.62 0.61 18.44
CA GLN A 74 12.25 -0.81 18.35
C GLN A 74 12.19 -1.27 16.89
N THR A 75 12.35 -2.58 16.68
CA THR A 75 12.13 -3.19 15.37
C THR A 75 10.73 -3.78 15.31
N VAL A 76 9.91 -3.28 14.39
CA VAL A 76 8.54 -3.74 14.17
C VAL A 76 8.46 -4.59 12.91
N THR A 77 7.72 -5.68 12.95
CA THR A 77 7.35 -6.46 11.76
C THR A 77 6.17 -5.80 11.07
N VAL A 78 6.41 -5.29 9.87
CA VAL A 78 5.41 -4.60 9.05
C VAL A 78 4.60 -5.63 8.26
N LEU A 79 5.29 -6.55 7.57
CA LEU A 79 4.68 -7.67 6.82
C LEU A 79 5.31 -9.00 7.20
N ASP A 80 4.47 -10.02 7.36
CA ASP A 80 4.93 -11.41 7.38
C ASP A 80 5.32 -11.85 5.97
N GLU A 81 4.49 -11.50 4.98
CA GLU A 81 4.61 -12.00 3.63
C GLU A 81 4.06 -11.03 2.59
N LEU A 82 4.76 -10.96 1.47
CA LEU A 82 4.34 -10.34 0.22
C LEU A 82 4.55 -11.33 -0.92
N VAL A 83 3.55 -11.50 -1.78
CA VAL A 83 3.60 -12.43 -2.91
C VAL A 83 3.17 -11.73 -4.20
N TRP A 84 4.07 -11.69 -5.18
CA TRP A 84 3.72 -11.46 -6.58
C TRP A 84 3.28 -12.79 -7.19
N HIS A 85 2.00 -12.89 -7.53
CA HIS A 85 1.43 -14.08 -8.14
C HIS A 85 1.80 -14.16 -9.64
N PRO A 86 1.64 -15.33 -10.27
CA PRO A 86 1.78 -15.47 -11.71
C PRO A 86 0.89 -14.47 -12.46
N ILE A 87 1.40 -13.95 -13.58
CA ILE A 87 0.69 -12.96 -14.39
C ILE A 87 -0.02 -13.69 -15.53
N GLU A 88 -1.32 -13.46 -15.68
CA GLU A 88 -2.11 -14.02 -16.77
C GLU A 88 -2.15 -13.04 -17.93
N LEU A 89 -1.83 -13.51 -19.14
CA LEU A 89 -1.87 -12.73 -20.38
C LEU A 89 -2.71 -13.42 -21.44
N VAL A 90 -3.24 -12.64 -22.38
CA VAL A 90 -3.83 -13.16 -23.61
C VAL A 90 -3.20 -12.47 -24.80
N HIS A 91 -2.73 -13.24 -25.78
CA HIS A 91 -2.23 -12.71 -27.06
C HIS A 91 -2.88 -13.44 -28.22
N ARG A 92 -3.64 -12.72 -29.04
CA ARG A 92 -4.42 -13.26 -30.17
C ARG A 92 -5.37 -14.38 -29.73
N GLY A 93 -6.04 -14.18 -28.61
CA GLY A 93 -6.97 -15.13 -28.00
C GLY A 93 -6.30 -16.33 -27.32
N MET A 94 -4.97 -16.41 -27.31
CA MET A 94 -4.25 -17.51 -26.68
C MET A 94 -3.82 -17.11 -25.26
N PRO A 95 -4.27 -17.82 -24.20
CA PRO A 95 -3.91 -17.52 -22.82
C PRO A 95 -2.49 -18.00 -22.50
N MET A 96 -1.83 -17.28 -21.61
CA MET A 96 -0.47 -17.55 -21.14
C MET A 96 -0.37 -17.19 -19.66
N THR A 97 0.39 -17.98 -18.91
CA THR A 97 0.70 -17.68 -17.50
C THR A 97 2.20 -17.48 -17.35
N LEU A 98 2.59 -16.33 -16.81
CA LEU A 98 3.98 -15.98 -16.56
C LEU A 98 4.31 -16.32 -15.11
N GLU A 99 4.90 -17.50 -14.90
CA GLU A 99 5.40 -17.92 -13.60
C GLU A 99 6.65 -17.12 -13.23
N LEU A 100 6.60 -16.37 -12.14
CA LEU A 100 7.73 -15.57 -11.63
C LEU A 100 8.74 -16.46 -10.90
N SER A 101 9.29 -17.43 -11.62
CA SER A 101 10.22 -18.44 -11.10
C SER A 101 11.67 -18.11 -11.46
N LYS A 102 12.59 -18.77 -10.76
CA LYS A 102 14.04 -18.68 -11.01
C LYS A 102 14.43 -19.05 -12.44
N GLU A 103 13.67 -19.91 -13.10
CA GLU A 103 13.91 -20.31 -14.50
C GLU A 103 13.86 -19.11 -15.45
N PHE A 104 12.89 -18.21 -15.25
CA PHE A 104 12.68 -17.03 -16.10
C PHE A 104 13.41 -15.78 -15.59
N LEU A 105 14.05 -15.86 -14.43
CA LEU A 105 14.82 -14.76 -13.87
C LEU A 105 16.04 -14.50 -14.77
N LEU A 106 16.18 -13.25 -15.22
CA LEU A 106 17.31 -12.77 -16.01
C LEU A 106 18.33 -12.06 -15.11
N ARG A 107 17.84 -11.18 -14.22
CA ARG A 107 18.67 -10.36 -13.34
C ARG A 107 18.01 -10.11 -11.99
N LYS A 108 18.82 -9.96 -10.94
CA LYS A 108 18.44 -9.43 -9.64
C LYS A 108 19.32 -8.23 -9.33
N TYR A 109 18.71 -7.08 -9.14
CA TYR A 109 19.36 -5.84 -8.70
C TYR A 109 19.07 -5.62 -7.23
N GLU A 110 20.06 -5.11 -6.51
CA GLU A 110 19.90 -4.69 -5.12
C GLU A 110 20.55 -3.33 -4.92
N ALA A 111 19.90 -2.47 -4.14
CA ALA A 111 20.40 -1.15 -3.81
C ALA A 111 20.07 -0.83 -2.36
N SER A 112 21.09 -0.61 -1.54
CA SER A 112 20.92 -0.16 -0.15
C SER A 112 20.60 1.33 -0.03
N ARG A 113 20.82 2.10 -1.09
CA ARG A 113 20.56 3.55 -1.14
C ARG A 113 20.42 4.06 -2.56
N GLY A 114 19.74 5.19 -2.68
CA GLY A 114 19.53 5.92 -3.93
C GLY A 114 18.53 7.05 -3.71
N SER A 115 18.37 7.92 -4.71
CA SER A 115 17.45 9.05 -4.60
C SER A 115 16.87 9.45 -5.95
N ILE A 116 15.58 9.74 -5.95
CA ILE A 116 14.85 10.40 -7.03
C ILE A 116 14.59 11.83 -6.54
N ASN A 117 15.39 12.78 -7.03
CA ASN A 117 15.33 14.19 -6.59
C ASN A 117 14.42 15.00 -7.52
N GLU A 118 13.17 15.23 -7.10
CA GLU A 118 12.15 16.20 -7.59
C GLU A 118 11.92 16.40 -9.11
N GLU A 119 10.81 17.09 -9.42
CA GLU A 119 10.07 16.95 -10.67
C GLU A 119 10.80 17.43 -11.96
N PRO A 120 10.45 16.80 -13.11
CA PRO A 120 9.53 15.68 -13.25
C PRO A 120 10.26 14.43 -13.75
N PHE A 121 10.66 13.54 -12.84
CA PHE A 121 10.67 12.13 -13.23
C PHE A 121 9.21 11.74 -13.46
N ARG A 122 8.86 11.58 -14.74
CA ARG A 122 7.49 11.47 -15.27
C ARG A 122 6.58 10.48 -14.52
N TYR A 123 7.18 9.47 -13.90
CA TYR A 123 6.46 8.36 -13.29
C TYR A 123 6.66 8.23 -11.78
N TRP A 124 7.64 8.87 -11.15
CA TRP A 124 7.99 8.57 -9.76
C TRP A 124 7.87 9.80 -8.87
N ILE A 125 7.26 9.64 -7.69
CA ILE A 125 7.34 10.67 -6.65
C ILE A 125 8.77 10.73 -6.10
N PRO A 126 9.19 11.91 -5.59
CA PRO A 126 10.47 12.04 -4.91
C PRO A 126 10.61 10.96 -3.83
N ALA A 127 11.75 10.27 -3.86
CA ALA A 127 12.00 9.15 -2.97
C ALA A 127 13.49 9.04 -2.68
N SER A 128 13.81 8.73 -1.43
CA SER A 128 15.13 8.24 -1.04
C SER A 128 14.93 6.78 -0.72
N ILE A 129 15.58 5.89 -1.47
CA ILE A 129 15.41 4.45 -1.29
C ILE A 129 16.33 3.93 -0.19
N ASP A 130 15.90 2.86 0.43
CA ASP A 130 16.59 2.05 1.44
C ASP A 130 16.43 0.58 1.03
N GLU A 131 17.29 -0.32 1.47
CA GLU A 131 17.32 -1.78 1.15
C GLU A 131 16.25 -2.24 0.15
N SER A 132 16.55 -2.09 -1.14
CA SER A 132 15.59 -2.29 -2.23
C SER A 132 16.08 -3.37 -3.19
N MET A 133 15.12 -4.05 -3.82
CA MET A 133 15.37 -5.11 -4.79
C MET A 133 14.54 -4.92 -6.07
N MET A 134 15.11 -5.32 -7.20
CA MET A 134 14.37 -5.52 -8.44
C MET A 134 14.74 -6.87 -9.06
N LEU A 135 13.72 -7.64 -9.41
CA LEU A 135 13.84 -8.90 -10.14
C LEU A 135 13.36 -8.68 -11.56
N VAL A 136 14.15 -9.10 -12.53
CA VAL A 136 13.85 -8.95 -13.95
C VAL A 136 13.63 -10.33 -14.55
N PHE A 137 12.39 -10.62 -14.94
CA PHE A 137 11.99 -11.88 -15.56
C PHE A 137 11.77 -11.70 -17.06
N GLY A 138 12.22 -12.65 -17.86
CA GLY A 138 12.13 -12.63 -19.31
C GLY A 138 11.50 -13.89 -19.86
N PHE A 139 10.38 -13.73 -20.55
CA PHE A 139 9.62 -14.81 -21.16
C PHE A 139 9.64 -14.66 -22.68
N GLN A 140 9.84 -15.76 -23.40
CA GLN A 140 9.55 -15.82 -24.82
C GLN A 140 8.74 -17.06 -25.20
N VAL A 141 7.87 -16.92 -26.20
CA VAL A 141 7.15 -18.06 -26.77
C VAL A 141 8.14 -18.97 -27.49
N ASN A 142 8.17 -20.25 -27.09
CA ASN A 142 9.01 -21.26 -27.70
C ASN A 142 8.45 -21.66 -29.08
N LEU A 143 9.09 -21.15 -30.13
CA LEU A 143 8.71 -21.42 -31.52
C LEU A 143 9.01 -22.87 -31.96
N ARG A 144 9.71 -23.65 -31.14
CA ARG A 144 10.02 -25.07 -31.37
C ARG A 144 9.03 -26.00 -30.67
N GLY A 145 8.08 -25.45 -29.91
CA GLY A 145 7.04 -26.22 -29.23
C GLY A 145 6.10 -26.95 -30.20
N PRO A 146 5.32 -27.93 -29.72
CA PRO A 146 4.31 -28.61 -30.53
C PRO A 146 3.31 -27.62 -31.14
N ALA A 147 2.87 -27.88 -32.39
CA ALA A 147 1.86 -27.06 -33.03
C ALA A 147 0.57 -26.99 -32.21
N GLY A 148 0.06 -25.77 -31.97
CA GLY A 148 -1.15 -25.54 -31.18
C GLY A 148 -0.94 -25.44 -29.67
N ALA A 149 0.28 -25.66 -29.16
CA ALA A 149 0.62 -25.41 -27.76
C ALA A 149 1.47 -24.14 -27.64
N ILE A 150 1.14 -23.25 -26.71
CA ILE A 150 2.05 -22.20 -26.27
C ILE A 150 2.85 -22.75 -25.10
N THR A 151 4.16 -22.86 -25.30
CA THR A 151 5.11 -23.03 -24.20
C THR A 151 6.01 -21.80 -24.11
N LEU A 152 6.39 -21.47 -22.89
CA LEU A 152 7.32 -20.39 -22.59
C LEU A 152 8.71 -20.95 -22.35
N GLU A 153 9.73 -20.22 -22.78
CA GLU A 153 11.13 -20.46 -22.42
C GLU A 153 11.78 -19.14 -21.99
N PRO A 154 12.85 -19.19 -21.19
CA PRO A 154 13.61 -18.00 -20.82
C PRO A 154 14.19 -17.30 -22.05
N ILE A 155 14.31 -15.97 -21.98
CA ILE A 155 14.96 -15.20 -23.06
C ILE A 155 16.47 -15.51 -23.06
N PRO A 156 17.06 -15.91 -24.22
CA PRO A 156 18.49 -16.15 -24.32
C PRO A 156 19.33 -14.90 -24.00
N ARG A 157 20.47 -15.08 -23.32
CA ARG A 157 21.35 -13.96 -22.91
C ARG A 157 21.83 -13.10 -24.06
N ASP A 158 22.22 -13.72 -25.17
CA ASP A 158 22.71 -13.01 -26.35
C ASP A 158 21.65 -12.05 -26.91
N VAL A 159 20.37 -12.39 -26.77
CA VAL A 159 19.22 -11.57 -27.23
C VAL A 159 19.01 -10.32 -26.38
N LEU A 160 19.47 -10.27 -25.12
CA LEU A 160 19.27 -9.12 -24.22
C LEU A 160 20.04 -7.87 -24.67
N ALA A 161 21.17 -8.07 -25.35
CA ALA A 161 22.03 -7.00 -25.86
C ALA A 161 21.56 -6.46 -27.22
N TRP A 162 20.50 -7.02 -27.79
CA TRP A 162 20.06 -6.68 -29.12
C TRP A 162 19.39 -5.31 -29.17
N ASP A 163 19.71 -4.52 -30.18
CA ASP A 163 19.06 -3.23 -30.38
C ASP A 163 17.56 -3.40 -30.63
N ASP A 164 17.10 -4.51 -31.22
CA ASP A 164 15.69 -4.82 -31.49
C ASP A 164 15.03 -5.71 -30.42
N PHE A 165 15.56 -5.67 -29.19
CA PHE A 165 15.03 -6.48 -28.08
C PHE A 165 13.54 -6.22 -27.83
N MET A 166 13.16 -4.94 -27.67
CA MET A 166 11.79 -4.43 -27.57
C MET A 166 11.56 -3.25 -28.54
N PRO A 167 10.30 -2.98 -28.95
CA PRO A 167 9.98 -1.78 -29.72
C PRO A 167 10.11 -0.51 -28.84
N PRO A 168 10.29 0.67 -29.45
CA PRO A 168 10.36 1.92 -28.70
C PRO A 168 8.99 2.31 -28.15
N ALA A 169 8.94 2.96 -26.98
CA ALA A 169 7.73 3.27 -26.22
C ALA A 169 6.81 4.37 -26.82
N ASN A 170 6.91 4.66 -28.12
CA ASN A 170 6.06 5.58 -28.90
C ASN A 170 6.55 5.54 -30.36
N PRO A 171 6.33 4.45 -31.12
CA PRO A 171 6.74 4.43 -32.51
C PRO A 171 5.95 5.53 -33.27
N PRO A 172 6.59 6.47 -33.99
CA PRO A 172 5.91 7.59 -34.65
C PRO A 172 4.89 7.14 -35.70
N THR A 173 4.93 5.88 -36.11
CA THR A 173 3.89 5.21 -36.90
C THR A 173 3.96 3.72 -36.58
N PRO A 174 2.83 2.99 -36.44
CA PRO A 174 2.85 1.54 -36.35
C PRO A 174 3.66 0.99 -37.53
N PRO A 175 4.71 0.19 -37.30
CA PRO A 175 5.51 -0.31 -38.40
C PRO A 175 4.57 -1.10 -39.32
N LYS A 176 4.46 -0.68 -40.58
CA LYS A 176 3.75 -1.48 -41.58
C LYS A 176 4.38 -2.88 -41.54
N PRO A 177 3.58 -3.96 -41.51
CA PRO A 177 4.12 -5.32 -41.54
C PRO A 177 5.14 -5.38 -42.68
N PRO A 178 6.40 -5.76 -42.40
CA PRO A 178 7.43 -5.72 -43.43
C PRO A 178 7.01 -6.65 -44.57
N VAL A 179 6.66 -6.08 -45.72
CA VAL A 179 6.41 -6.84 -46.93
C VAL A 179 7.77 -7.14 -47.54
N MET A 180 8.35 -8.28 -47.16
CA MET A 180 9.56 -8.76 -47.82
C MET A 180 9.22 -9.20 -49.24
N LYS A 181 9.60 -8.38 -50.23
CA LYS A 181 9.61 -8.76 -51.64
C LYS A 181 10.87 -9.58 -51.92
N VAL A 182 10.84 -10.87 -51.61
CA VAL A 182 11.96 -11.77 -51.89
C VAL A 182 11.97 -12.08 -53.39
N LYS A 183 13.04 -11.72 -54.10
CA LYS A 183 13.22 -12.19 -55.48
C LYS A 183 13.54 -13.69 -55.45
N ARG A 184 13.08 -14.45 -56.46
CA ARG A 184 13.29 -15.91 -56.56
C ARG A 184 14.77 -16.35 -56.46
N THR A 185 15.71 -15.42 -56.66
CA THR A 185 17.16 -15.65 -56.64
C THR A 185 17.86 -15.12 -55.38
N GLU A 186 17.16 -14.43 -54.48
CA GLU A 186 17.76 -13.90 -53.25
C GLU A 186 17.70 -14.97 -52.16
N THR A 187 18.87 -15.40 -51.71
CA THR A 187 19.04 -16.24 -50.52
C THR A 187 19.32 -15.34 -49.32
N GLY A 188 18.57 -15.52 -48.24
CA GLY A 188 18.77 -14.80 -46.98
C GLY A 188 18.20 -15.57 -45.80
N THR A 189 18.65 -15.23 -44.60
CA THR A 189 18.16 -15.84 -43.36
C THR A 189 16.96 -15.04 -42.86
N LEU A 190 15.79 -15.68 -42.82
CA LEU A 190 14.60 -15.11 -42.19
C LEU A 190 14.67 -15.40 -40.68
N ARG A 191 14.74 -14.36 -39.86
CA ARG A 191 14.66 -14.49 -38.40
C ARG A 191 13.26 -14.16 -37.93
N LEU A 192 12.60 -15.12 -37.29
CA LEU A 192 11.34 -14.89 -36.60
C LEU A 192 11.62 -14.40 -35.18
N THR A 193 11.10 -13.23 -34.84
CA THR A 193 11.16 -12.70 -33.47
C THR A 193 9.97 -13.26 -32.69
N PRO A 194 10.17 -14.08 -31.64
CA PRO A 194 9.07 -14.60 -30.83
C PRO A 194 8.35 -13.46 -30.09
N LEU A 195 7.14 -13.73 -29.60
CA LEU A 195 6.53 -12.87 -28.58
C LEU A 195 7.46 -12.89 -27.36
N ARG A 196 7.85 -11.73 -26.87
CA ARG A 196 8.64 -11.54 -25.66
C ARG A 196 7.83 -10.72 -24.67
N VAL A 197 7.97 -11.08 -23.40
CA VAL A 197 7.43 -10.33 -22.28
C VAL A 197 8.54 -10.15 -21.25
N LEU A 198 8.71 -8.92 -20.80
CA LEU A 198 9.59 -8.54 -19.71
C LEU A 198 8.71 -8.18 -18.52
N VAL A 199 9.05 -8.70 -17.34
CA VAL A 199 8.39 -8.37 -16.08
C VAL A 199 9.46 -7.93 -15.09
N CYS A 200 9.31 -6.73 -14.52
CA CYS A 200 10.11 -6.26 -13.41
C CYS A 200 9.25 -6.32 -12.15
N ALA A 201 9.64 -7.14 -11.18
CA ALA A 201 9.07 -7.11 -9.83
C ALA A 201 10.00 -6.31 -8.94
N GLU A 202 9.54 -5.14 -8.50
CA GLU A 202 10.30 -4.23 -7.67
C GLU A 202 9.79 -4.30 -6.24
N PHE A 203 10.70 -4.37 -5.28
CA PHE A 203 10.45 -4.16 -3.87
C PHE A 203 11.32 -3.01 -3.39
N VAL A 204 10.80 -1.80 -3.54
CA VAL A 204 11.56 -0.58 -3.25
C VAL A 204 11.13 -0.02 -1.91
N CYS A 205 11.97 -0.20 -0.90
CA CYS A 205 11.81 0.43 0.40
C CYS A 205 12.31 1.88 0.33
N CYS A 206 11.62 2.79 1.01
CA CYS A 206 11.96 4.20 1.06
C CYS A 206 12.27 4.61 2.49
N THR A 207 13.23 5.52 2.64
CA THR A 207 13.39 6.24 3.90
C THR A 207 12.14 7.08 4.18
N GLU A 208 11.93 7.38 5.45
CA GLU A 208 10.82 8.17 5.92
C GLU A 208 10.73 9.55 5.24
N ARG A 209 9.52 9.92 4.83
CA ARG A 209 9.18 11.23 4.25
C ARG A 209 7.78 11.67 4.69
N ASN A 210 7.48 12.95 4.53
CA ASN A 210 6.20 13.55 4.90
C ASN A 210 5.30 13.86 3.70
N ASP A 211 5.62 13.38 2.51
CA ASP A 211 4.92 13.70 1.25
C ASP A 211 3.85 12.68 0.87
N TYR A 212 3.59 11.66 1.69
CA TYR A 212 2.56 10.65 1.42
C TYR A 212 1.14 11.16 1.65
N THR A 213 0.95 12.04 2.64
CA THR A 213 -0.37 12.55 3.03
C THR A 213 -0.56 14.02 2.60
N PRO A 214 -1.77 14.45 2.22
CA PRO A 214 -2.07 15.86 1.97
C PRO A 214 -1.58 16.77 3.10
N GLY A 215 -1.01 17.93 2.79
CA GLY A 215 -0.53 18.88 3.78
C GLY A 215 0.66 18.40 4.63
N ASN A 216 1.31 17.30 4.25
CA ASN A 216 2.42 16.68 4.96
C ASN A 216 2.10 16.43 6.45
N MET A 217 0.98 15.77 6.73
CA MET A 217 0.46 15.59 8.09
C MET A 217 1.14 14.45 8.85
N ALA A 218 1.53 13.40 8.15
CA ALA A 218 2.21 12.23 8.73
C ALA A 218 3.56 12.01 8.06
N ARG A 219 4.51 11.52 8.86
CA ARG A 219 5.75 10.94 8.36
C ARG A 219 5.56 9.44 8.27
N THR A 220 5.78 8.92 7.08
CA THR A 220 5.58 7.51 6.78
C THR A 220 6.81 6.94 6.11
N SER A 221 7.12 5.68 6.42
CA SER A 221 8.08 4.92 5.64
C SER A 221 7.34 4.15 4.57
N ARG A 222 7.67 4.44 3.32
CA ARG A 222 6.99 3.85 2.17
C ARG A 222 7.73 2.62 1.70
N PHE A 223 7.00 1.68 1.12
CA PHE A 223 7.60 0.64 0.29
C PHE A 223 6.71 0.35 -0.91
N ARG A 224 7.31 -0.09 -2.01
CA ARG A 224 6.65 -0.24 -3.31
C ARG A 224 6.91 -1.64 -3.86
N PRO A 225 5.97 -2.58 -3.67
CA PRO A 225 6.05 -3.93 -4.21
C PRO A 225 5.44 -4.00 -5.62
N HIS A 226 5.78 -3.07 -6.51
CA HIS A 226 5.07 -2.93 -7.79
C HIS A 226 5.57 -3.89 -8.87
N LEU A 227 4.71 -4.15 -9.86
CA LEU A 227 5.09 -4.86 -11.08
C LEU A 227 5.11 -3.89 -12.26
N MET A 228 6.12 -4.03 -13.12
CA MET A 228 6.16 -3.40 -14.43
C MET A 228 6.21 -4.48 -15.51
N LEU A 229 5.30 -4.41 -16.49
CA LEU A 229 5.23 -5.40 -17.57
C LEU A 229 5.36 -4.71 -18.93
N MET A 230 6.18 -5.26 -19.83
CA MET A 230 6.31 -4.80 -21.22
C MET A 230 6.34 -5.98 -22.17
N SER A 231 5.64 -5.88 -23.30
CA SER A 231 5.72 -6.86 -24.37
C SER A 231 6.21 -6.25 -25.68
N ASN A 232 6.89 -7.05 -26.51
CA ASN A 232 7.29 -6.62 -27.85
C ASN A 232 6.14 -6.63 -28.87
N ARG A 233 4.95 -7.07 -28.47
CA ARG A 233 3.74 -7.08 -29.31
C ARG A 233 2.54 -6.63 -28.46
N PRO A 234 1.46 -6.14 -29.09
CA PRO A 234 0.24 -5.83 -28.36
C PRO A 234 -0.33 -7.10 -27.71
N LEU A 235 -0.89 -6.95 -26.52
CA LEU A 235 -1.60 -7.99 -25.80
C LEU A 235 -3.10 -7.68 -25.83
N ASP A 236 -3.93 -8.72 -25.73
CA ASP A 236 -5.39 -8.55 -25.68
C ASP A 236 -5.84 -8.29 -24.24
N LYS A 237 -5.27 -9.02 -23.28
CA LYS A 237 -5.63 -8.94 -21.86
C LYS A 237 -4.42 -9.17 -20.96
N MET A 238 -4.50 -8.63 -19.74
CA MET A 238 -3.54 -8.85 -18.66
C MET A 238 -4.28 -8.90 -17.32
N ALA A 239 -3.90 -9.81 -16.44
CA ALA A 239 -4.31 -9.83 -15.05
C ALA A 239 -3.09 -10.13 -14.15
N ALA A 240 -3.00 -9.40 -13.05
CA ALA A 240 -1.92 -9.54 -12.07
C ALA A 240 -2.50 -9.45 -10.65
N LYS A 241 -1.90 -10.19 -9.72
CA LYS A 241 -2.30 -10.22 -8.31
C LYS A 241 -1.08 -10.06 -7.41
N ILE A 242 -1.21 -9.23 -6.38
CA ILE A 242 -0.20 -9.05 -5.33
C ILE A 242 -0.87 -9.27 -3.99
N SER A 243 -0.47 -10.29 -3.22
CA SER A 243 -0.98 -10.52 -1.86
C SER A 243 -0.05 -9.89 -0.84
N ILE A 244 -0.64 -9.21 0.14
CA ILE A 244 0.03 -8.50 1.23
C ILE A 244 -0.54 -9.03 2.54
N ARG A 245 0.34 -9.52 3.42
CA ARG A 245 -0.02 -10.09 4.72
C ARG A 245 0.79 -9.43 5.82
N ARG A 246 0.10 -8.76 6.73
CA ARG A 246 0.66 -8.30 8.00
C ARG A 246 0.71 -9.44 9.01
N PRO A 247 1.53 -9.32 10.06
CA PRO A 247 1.35 -10.11 11.27
C PRO A 247 -0.11 -10.08 11.73
N ALA A 248 -0.63 -11.22 12.21
CA ALA A 248 -1.99 -11.25 12.77
C ALA A 248 -2.13 -10.36 14.02
N MET A 249 -1.00 -10.07 14.68
CA MET A 249 -0.95 -9.20 15.85
C MET A 249 0.06 -8.06 15.69
N THR A 250 -0.18 -6.92 16.35
CA THR A 250 0.81 -5.84 16.42
C THR A 250 2.12 -6.31 17.03
N THR A 251 3.23 -5.88 16.41
CA THR A 251 4.58 -6.12 16.92
C THR A 251 5.19 -4.86 17.55
N MET A 252 4.47 -3.75 17.52
CA MET A 252 4.88 -2.50 18.16
C MET A 252 4.54 -2.58 19.66
N ALA A 253 5.57 -2.52 20.49
CA ALA A 253 5.43 -2.41 21.94
C ALA A 253 5.22 -0.95 22.35
N HIS A 254 4.26 -0.72 23.25
CA HIS A 254 4.20 0.53 24.00
C HIS A 254 5.33 0.57 25.03
N GLN A 255 5.88 1.76 25.31
CA GLN A 255 6.87 1.93 26.37
C GLN A 255 6.28 1.47 27.69
N MET A 256 6.74 0.31 28.16
CA MET A 256 6.54 -0.10 29.54
C MET A 256 7.39 0.83 30.42
N PRO A 257 6.83 1.44 31.48
CA PRO A 257 7.65 2.19 32.41
C PRO A 257 8.78 1.29 32.92
N GLU A 258 10.01 1.81 32.93
CA GLU A 258 11.15 1.07 33.51
C GLU A 258 10.76 0.60 34.91
N PRO A 259 11.01 -0.68 35.25
CA PRO A 259 10.71 -1.19 36.59
C PRO A 259 11.41 -0.29 37.61
N SER A 260 10.65 0.11 38.63
CA SER A 260 11.18 1.02 39.65
C SER A 260 12.44 0.42 40.28
N PRO A 261 13.51 1.19 40.51
CA PRO A 261 14.73 0.68 41.15
C PRO A 261 14.40 0.04 42.50
N GLY A 262 14.42 -1.30 42.58
CA GLY A 262 14.11 -2.06 43.78
C GLY A 262 13.08 -3.19 43.63
N GLU A 263 12.42 -3.35 42.49
CA GLU A 263 11.63 -4.57 42.24
C GLU A 263 12.55 -5.77 41.99
N PRO A 264 12.33 -6.92 42.67
CA PRO A 264 13.14 -8.11 42.45
C PRO A 264 12.96 -8.62 41.01
N PRO A 265 14.03 -9.09 40.35
CA PRO A 265 13.97 -9.60 38.99
C PRO A 265 12.93 -10.72 38.86
N HIS A 266 12.09 -10.65 37.84
CA HIS A 266 11.04 -11.62 37.57
C HIS A 266 11.64 -13.01 37.34
N ASP A 267 11.08 -14.05 37.99
CA ASP A 267 11.49 -15.44 37.79
C ASP A 267 11.01 -15.93 36.41
N PRO A 268 11.90 -16.25 35.45
CA PRO A 268 11.54 -16.70 34.11
C PRO A 268 10.95 -18.12 34.08
N HIS A 269 10.86 -18.81 35.22
CA HIS A 269 10.34 -20.18 35.32
C HIS A 269 8.94 -20.28 35.94
N ALA A 270 8.29 -19.16 36.24
CA ALA A 270 6.90 -19.19 36.69
C ALA A 270 6.00 -19.76 35.58
N PRO A 271 5.13 -20.76 35.87
CA PRO A 271 4.27 -21.40 34.87
C PRO A 271 3.37 -20.35 34.21
N HIS A 272 3.55 -20.14 32.90
CA HIS A 272 2.73 -19.24 32.10
C HIS A 272 1.35 -19.88 31.90
N ASP A 273 0.30 -19.29 32.46
CA ASP A 273 -1.06 -19.59 32.04
C ASP A 273 -1.19 -19.29 30.53
N HIS A 274 -1.69 -20.24 29.74
CA HIS A 274 -1.79 -20.15 28.26
C HIS A 274 -2.82 -19.13 27.73
N HIS A 275 -3.31 -18.24 28.60
CA HIS A 275 -4.05 -17.01 28.25
C HIS A 275 -3.41 -15.77 28.86
N GLY A 276 -2.15 -15.87 29.28
CA GLY A 276 -1.42 -14.82 29.96
C GLY A 276 -1.20 -13.62 29.05
N ALA A 277 -1.90 -12.53 29.36
CA ALA A 277 -1.49 -11.18 28.98
C ALA A 277 0.03 -11.08 29.13
N HIS A 278 0.73 -10.78 28.04
CA HIS A 278 2.15 -10.48 28.11
C HIS A 278 2.34 -9.40 29.18
N ALA A 279 3.13 -9.76 30.18
CA ALA A 279 3.04 -9.24 31.53
C ALA A 279 3.23 -7.71 31.58
N MET A 280 2.16 -7.01 31.99
CA MET A 280 2.24 -5.68 32.56
C MET A 280 3.05 -5.76 33.85
N SER A 281 4.18 -5.05 33.94
CA SER A 281 5.00 -4.96 35.14
C SER A 281 4.24 -4.26 36.27
N THR A 282 4.60 -4.60 37.50
CA THR A 282 4.01 -4.04 38.71
C THR A 282 4.29 -2.54 38.84
N PRO A 283 3.31 -1.70 39.22
CA PRO A 283 3.40 -0.27 38.99
C PRO A 283 4.08 0.49 40.12
N THR A 284 4.86 1.49 39.73
CA THR A 284 5.03 2.73 40.50
C THR A 284 3.64 3.31 40.78
N ARG A 285 3.26 3.35 42.06
CA ARG A 285 1.91 3.68 42.57
C ARG A 285 1.29 4.90 41.86
N GLY A 286 0.37 4.67 40.92
CA GLY A 286 -0.69 5.63 40.59
C GLY A 286 -1.24 5.61 39.16
N LEU A 287 -0.42 5.41 38.12
CA LEU A 287 -0.81 5.83 36.74
C LEU A 287 -0.44 4.87 35.59
N ALA A 288 0.25 3.76 35.82
CA ALA A 288 0.71 2.88 34.72
C ALA A 288 -0.42 2.15 33.97
N TYR A 289 -1.59 1.92 34.61
CA TYR A 289 -2.73 1.22 33.98
C TYR A 289 -3.65 2.14 33.16
N ASP A 290 -3.26 3.39 32.95
CA ASP A 290 -4.10 4.42 32.35
C ASP A 290 -3.49 5.02 31.07
N GLN A 291 -2.97 4.14 30.22
CA GLN A 291 -2.43 4.47 28.91
C GLN A 291 -3.32 3.91 27.79
N ASP A 292 -3.10 4.38 26.57
CA ASP A 292 -3.65 3.75 25.38
C ASP A 292 -3.13 2.32 25.23
N GLU A 293 -3.99 1.42 24.77
CA GLU A 293 -3.62 0.04 24.45
C GLU A 293 -3.96 -0.24 22.98
N MET A 294 -2.98 -0.60 22.15
CA MET A 294 -3.27 -1.25 20.87
C MET A 294 -3.80 -2.66 21.12
N VAL A 295 -5.02 -2.94 20.70
CA VAL A 295 -5.57 -4.30 20.74
C VAL A 295 -4.68 -5.19 19.89
N HIS A 296 -4.33 -6.36 20.39
CA HIS A 296 -3.31 -7.17 19.73
C HIS A 296 -3.69 -7.54 18.29
N GLU A 297 -4.95 -7.89 18.04
CA GLU A 297 -5.41 -8.35 16.72
C GLU A 297 -5.48 -7.22 15.69
N MET A 298 -4.91 -7.47 14.52
CA MET A 298 -5.01 -6.58 13.37
C MET A 298 -6.43 -6.58 12.77
N ALA A 299 -6.91 -5.39 12.44
CA ALA A 299 -8.17 -5.18 11.73
C ALA A 299 -7.93 -4.44 10.41
N THR A 300 -8.81 -4.70 9.44
CA THR A 300 -8.81 -4.01 8.15
C THR A 300 -10.05 -3.13 8.06
N GLY A 301 -9.84 -1.88 7.68
CA GLY A 301 -10.91 -0.99 7.25
C GLY A 301 -10.67 -0.46 5.84
N MET A 302 -11.71 0.16 5.29
CA MET A 302 -11.67 0.90 4.03
C MET A 302 -12.43 2.22 4.16
N TRP A 303 -11.91 3.26 3.52
CA TRP A 303 -12.50 4.60 3.53
C TRP A 303 -12.65 5.10 2.11
N SER A 304 -13.75 5.81 1.85
CA SER A 304 -13.87 6.68 0.68
C SER A 304 -13.70 8.11 1.15
N ASP A 305 -12.81 8.83 0.50
CA ASP A 305 -12.55 10.24 0.72
C ASP A 305 -13.78 11.07 0.29
N SER A 306 -13.93 12.24 0.91
CA SER A 306 -14.91 13.23 0.47
C SER A 306 -14.45 13.89 -0.83
N ASN A 307 -15.35 14.00 -1.80
CA ASN A 307 -15.09 14.64 -3.08
C ASN A 307 -15.19 16.17 -3.03
N THR A 308 -15.46 16.74 -1.85
CA THR A 308 -15.44 18.20 -1.67
C THR A 308 -13.99 18.70 -1.62
N ALA A 309 -13.56 19.48 -2.62
CA ALA A 309 -12.19 19.99 -2.76
C ALA A 309 -11.63 20.69 -1.49
N ALA A 310 -10.28 20.69 -1.39
CA ALA A 310 -9.29 21.35 -0.50
C ALA A 310 -9.68 22.35 0.63
N VAL A 311 -10.89 22.87 0.65
CA VAL A 311 -11.43 23.77 1.68
C VAL A 311 -11.53 23.08 3.06
N TYR A 312 -11.48 21.75 3.16
CA TYR A 312 -11.68 21.06 4.46
C TYR A 312 -10.43 20.81 5.29
N TRP A 313 -9.25 20.49 4.74
CA TRP A 313 -8.03 20.38 5.57
C TRP A 313 -7.66 21.71 6.20
N ARG A 314 -7.87 22.83 5.49
CA ARG A 314 -7.79 24.17 6.09
C ARG A 314 -8.89 24.45 7.11
N LYS A 315 -10.10 23.87 6.99
CA LYS A 315 -11.18 23.99 8.01
C LYS A 315 -10.96 23.12 9.25
N ILE A 316 -10.31 21.96 9.10
CA ILE A 316 -9.80 21.15 10.21
C ILE A 316 -8.80 21.99 11.00
N ALA A 317 -7.91 22.71 10.32
CA ALA A 317 -7.02 23.67 10.96
C ALA A 317 -7.73 24.95 11.50
N ASN A 318 -8.86 25.37 10.91
CA ASN A 318 -9.53 26.66 11.17
C ASN A 318 -10.87 26.56 11.93
N VAL A 319 -10.99 25.71 12.96
CA VAL A 319 -12.05 25.82 14.01
C VAL A 319 -13.46 25.35 13.59
N THR A 320 -13.60 24.33 12.73
CA THR A 320 -14.91 23.66 12.60
C THR A 320 -15.03 22.57 13.66
N PHE A 321 -16.10 22.62 14.44
CA PHE A 321 -16.31 21.73 15.58
C PHE A 321 -16.29 20.24 15.16
N PRO A 322 -15.54 19.39 15.86
CA PRO A 322 -15.53 17.94 15.69
C PRO A 322 -16.95 17.35 15.89
N PRO A 323 -17.22 16.16 15.34
CA PRO A 323 -16.29 15.19 14.72
C PRO A 323 -15.93 15.48 13.26
N LEU A 324 -14.76 14.97 12.83
CA LEU A 324 -14.11 15.35 11.57
C LEU A 324 -14.23 14.29 10.47
N TRP A 325 -14.51 13.04 10.81
CA TRP A 325 -14.55 11.95 9.83
C TRP A 325 -15.52 12.24 8.70
N SER A 326 -16.72 12.75 8.98
CA SER A 326 -17.70 13.11 7.95
C SER A 326 -17.28 14.27 7.05
N SER A 327 -16.20 14.99 7.39
CA SER A 327 -15.63 16.06 6.55
C SER A 327 -14.49 15.57 5.66
N ILE A 328 -13.84 14.47 6.05
CA ILE A 328 -12.70 13.88 5.34
C ILE A 328 -13.17 12.71 4.48
N PHE A 329 -14.10 11.92 4.99
CA PHE A 329 -14.60 10.68 4.41
C PHE A 329 -16.09 10.79 4.14
N SER A 330 -16.50 10.19 3.02
CA SER A 330 -17.89 10.05 2.60
C SER A 330 -18.46 8.67 2.97
N ARG A 331 -17.58 7.69 3.17
CA ARG A 331 -17.91 6.29 3.51
C ARG A 331 -16.80 5.65 4.33
N VAL A 332 -17.17 4.82 5.29
CA VAL A 332 -16.23 4.01 6.07
C VAL A 332 -16.81 2.63 6.29
N SER A 333 -15.97 1.60 6.24
CA SER A 333 -16.26 0.28 6.76
C SER A 333 -15.05 -0.23 7.53
N THR A 334 -15.27 -0.66 8.77
CA THR A 334 -14.26 -1.20 9.68
C THR A 334 -14.53 -2.68 9.93
N ASP A 335 -13.53 -3.40 10.44
CA ASP A 335 -13.62 -4.83 10.79
C ASP A 335 -14.11 -5.72 9.63
N LEU A 336 -13.63 -5.43 8.42
CA LEU A 336 -14.08 -6.11 7.21
C LEU A 336 -13.75 -7.61 7.25
N PRO A 337 -14.72 -8.50 6.95
CA PRO A 337 -14.50 -9.93 7.01
C PRO A 337 -13.70 -10.45 5.81
N ALA A 338 -13.00 -11.56 6.03
CA ALA A 338 -12.32 -12.32 4.99
C ALA A 338 -13.32 -12.77 3.90
N GLY A 339 -12.84 -12.88 2.66
CA GLY A 339 -13.64 -13.24 1.48
C GLY A 339 -14.44 -12.09 0.87
N THR A 340 -14.41 -10.89 1.47
CA THR A 340 -15.01 -9.70 0.84
C THR A 340 -14.15 -9.19 -0.32
N SER A 341 -14.81 -8.56 -1.29
CA SER A 341 -14.16 -8.06 -2.49
C SER A 341 -14.84 -6.80 -3.01
N PHE A 342 -14.05 -5.79 -3.34
CA PHE A 342 -14.56 -4.48 -3.76
C PHE A 342 -13.84 -4.01 -5.02
N LEU A 343 -14.60 -3.42 -5.94
CA LEU A 343 -14.06 -2.72 -7.11
C LEU A 343 -13.64 -1.31 -6.67
N MET A 344 -12.36 -0.98 -6.84
CA MET A 344 -11.76 0.26 -6.33
C MET A 344 -11.56 1.31 -7.41
N ALA A 345 -11.20 0.88 -8.60
CA ALA A 345 -11.09 1.74 -9.76
C ALA A 345 -11.42 0.97 -11.04
N SER A 346 -12.01 1.64 -12.04
CA SER A 346 -12.24 1.03 -13.35
C SER A 346 -12.47 2.07 -14.44
N PRO A 347 -11.97 1.86 -15.68
CA PRO A 347 -12.29 2.70 -16.84
C PRO A 347 -13.80 2.79 -17.14
N ASP A 348 -14.59 1.80 -16.72
CA ASP A 348 -16.01 1.72 -17.05
C ASP A 348 -16.89 2.57 -16.12
N LEU A 349 -16.34 3.04 -14.99
CA LEU A 349 -17.05 3.85 -14.02
C LEU A 349 -16.97 5.32 -14.44
N LYS A 350 -18.11 5.92 -14.77
CA LYS A 350 -18.18 7.31 -15.27
C LYS A 350 -18.26 8.37 -14.16
N GLY A 351 -18.27 7.96 -12.89
CA GLY A 351 -18.63 8.83 -11.77
C GLY A 351 -20.13 9.18 -11.75
N GLY A 352 -20.48 10.29 -11.09
CA GLY A 352 -21.86 10.78 -10.96
C GLY A 352 -22.50 10.40 -9.62
N ASP A 353 -23.82 10.19 -9.61
CA ASP A 353 -24.54 9.78 -8.39
C ASP A 353 -23.99 8.43 -7.90
N GLY A 354 -23.35 8.46 -6.74
CA GLY A 354 -22.74 7.30 -6.09
C GLY A 354 -23.68 6.62 -5.10
N PHE A 355 -23.23 6.53 -3.86
CA PHE A 355 -23.96 5.91 -2.77
C PHE A 355 -24.59 6.95 -1.84
N ASN A 356 -25.57 6.50 -1.08
CA ASN A 356 -26.14 7.26 0.02
C ASN A 356 -25.30 7.07 1.28
N THR A 357 -25.03 8.15 1.99
CA THR A 357 -24.38 8.11 3.31
C THR A 357 -25.28 8.75 4.35
N ASN A 358 -25.17 8.30 5.61
CA ASN A 358 -25.99 8.83 6.70
C ASN A 358 -25.13 9.67 7.64
N ILE A 359 -25.41 10.97 7.68
CA ILE A 359 -24.67 11.94 8.48
C ILE A 359 -25.56 12.42 9.63
N TRP A 360 -25.04 12.36 10.86
CA TRP A 360 -25.74 12.90 12.02
C TRP A 360 -25.82 14.42 11.90
N SER A 361 -27.02 14.99 11.91
CA SER A 361 -27.23 16.44 11.83
C SER A 361 -27.08 17.16 13.18
N GLY A 362 -27.08 16.41 14.29
CA GLY A 362 -27.22 16.94 15.66
C GLY A 362 -28.47 16.42 16.37
N HIS A 363 -29.52 16.08 15.60
CA HIS A 363 -30.81 15.60 16.12
C HIS A 363 -31.30 14.31 15.46
N GLU A 364 -30.94 14.10 14.19
CA GLU A 364 -31.31 12.94 13.38
C GLU A 364 -30.20 12.61 12.38
N TYR A 365 -30.20 11.38 11.85
CA TYR A 365 -29.39 11.04 10.68
C TYR A 365 -30.07 11.53 9.41
N ARG A 366 -29.31 12.20 8.55
CA ARG A 366 -29.74 12.63 7.22
C ARG A 366 -29.02 11.80 6.18
N THR A 367 -29.79 11.29 5.23
CA THR A 367 -29.25 10.61 4.06
C THR A 367 -28.79 11.65 3.05
N GLU A 368 -27.51 11.60 2.68
CA GLU A 368 -26.91 12.46 1.67
C GLU A 368 -26.40 11.62 0.50
N GLN A 369 -26.80 11.99 -0.72
CA GLN A 369 -26.29 11.37 -1.94
C GLN A 369 -24.86 11.84 -2.19
N GLN A 370 -23.91 10.93 -2.13
CA GLN A 370 -22.52 11.20 -2.45
C GLN A 370 -22.30 11.11 -3.96
N GLN A 371 -21.47 12.02 -4.48
CA GLN A 371 -21.02 11.98 -5.87
C GLN A 371 -19.74 11.17 -5.95
N LEU A 372 -19.60 10.31 -6.96
CA LEU A 372 -18.34 9.64 -7.31
C LEU A 372 -17.61 10.41 -8.40
N MET A 373 -16.30 10.47 -8.29
CA MET A 373 -15.43 10.93 -9.37
C MET A 373 -15.42 9.91 -10.50
N ASN A 374 -14.98 10.33 -11.67
CA ASN A 374 -14.72 9.42 -12.76
C ASN A 374 -13.75 8.31 -12.30
N ARG A 375 -14.03 7.09 -12.75
CA ARG A 375 -13.28 5.85 -12.44
C ARG A 375 -13.28 5.42 -10.96
N GLN A 376 -13.86 6.18 -10.04
CA GLN A 376 -13.88 5.89 -8.61
C GLN A 376 -14.81 4.71 -8.30
N GLY A 377 -14.30 3.73 -7.55
CA GLY A 377 -15.04 2.57 -7.05
C GLY A 377 -15.67 2.79 -5.67
N TYR A 378 -15.68 1.72 -4.85
CA TYR A 378 -16.37 1.70 -3.56
C TYR A 378 -15.66 2.50 -2.46
N PHE A 379 -14.33 2.42 -2.45
CA PHE A 379 -13.44 3.03 -1.46
C PHE A 379 -12.20 3.57 -2.17
N ASP A 380 -11.46 4.45 -1.50
CA ASP A 380 -10.29 5.16 -2.02
C ASP A 380 -8.98 4.70 -1.38
N ASN A 381 -9.08 4.10 -0.19
CA ASN A 381 -7.94 3.58 0.56
C ASN A 381 -8.31 2.39 1.45
N ILE A 382 -7.27 1.67 1.85
CA ILE A 382 -7.29 0.59 2.83
C ILE A 382 -6.33 0.92 3.98
N HIS A 383 -6.74 0.54 5.19
CA HIS A 383 -5.94 0.67 6.41
C HIS A 383 -5.94 -0.67 7.14
N VAL A 384 -4.76 -1.20 7.42
CA VAL A 384 -4.60 -2.43 8.20
C VAL A 384 -3.83 -2.10 9.47
N ALA A 385 -4.53 -2.09 10.60
CA ALA A 385 -4.01 -1.62 11.87
C ALA A 385 -4.75 -2.26 13.06
N PRO A 386 -4.11 -2.37 14.23
CA PRO A 386 -4.82 -2.81 15.42
C PRO A 386 -5.85 -1.76 15.86
N PRO A 387 -7.06 -2.13 16.30
CA PRO A 387 -7.91 -1.19 17.01
C PRO A 387 -7.21 -0.68 18.27
N MET A 388 -7.59 0.50 18.76
CA MET A 388 -7.11 1.01 20.04
C MET A 388 -8.16 0.84 21.13
N ARG A 389 -7.70 0.71 22.37
CA ARG A 389 -8.52 0.74 23.57
C ARG A 389 -8.16 1.95 24.39
N ALA A 390 -9.18 2.66 24.85
CA ALA A 390 -8.99 3.85 25.67
C ALA A 390 -8.44 3.49 27.08
N PRO A 391 -7.71 4.42 27.72
CA PRO A 391 -7.26 4.29 29.09
C PRO A 391 -8.32 3.78 30.06
N LYS A 392 -7.92 2.95 31.02
CA LYS A 392 -8.85 2.27 31.94
C LYS A 392 -9.72 3.27 32.71
N SER A 393 -9.18 4.40 33.16
CA SER A 393 -9.95 5.41 33.92
C SER A 393 -11.11 5.98 33.10
N ILE A 394 -10.91 6.13 31.79
CA ILE A 394 -11.89 6.61 30.84
C ILE A 394 -12.97 5.56 30.63
N ARG A 395 -12.57 4.29 30.46
CA ARG A 395 -13.52 3.18 30.34
C ARG A 395 -14.34 2.98 31.61
N ASP A 396 -13.71 3.08 32.77
CA ASP A 396 -14.40 3.00 34.07
C ASP A 396 -15.38 4.15 34.26
N PHE A 397 -15.03 5.36 33.80
CA PHE A 397 -15.88 6.55 33.86
C PHE A 397 -17.21 6.35 33.11
N VAL A 398 -17.22 5.63 31.98
CA VAL A 398 -18.43 5.33 31.20
C VAL A 398 -18.83 3.86 31.19
N LYS A 399 -18.38 3.05 32.17
CA LYS A 399 -18.55 1.58 32.17
C LYS A 399 -19.99 1.08 32.03
N ASN A 400 -20.96 1.91 32.40
CA ASN A 400 -22.39 1.60 32.32
C ASN A 400 -23.01 2.00 30.97
N SER A 401 -22.21 2.46 30.00
CA SER A 401 -22.65 2.91 28.69
C SER A 401 -21.81 2.22 27.59
N PRO A 402 -22.26 1.06 27.07
CA PRO A 402 -21.56 0.35 26.00
C PRO A 402 -21.54 1.14 24.67
N LEU A 403 -22.36 2.19 24.54
CA LEU A 403 -22.47 3.02 23.34
C LEU A 403 -21.18 3.80 23.01
N TYR A 404 -20.26 3.95 23.96
CA TYR A 404 -19.01 4.65 23.72
C TYR A 404 -17.99 3.82 22.94
N LYS A 405 -18.13 2.48 22.80
CA LYS A 405 -17.20 1.64 22.01
C LYS A 405 -15.71 1.91 22.30
N LEU A 406 -15.35 2.08 23.58
CA LEU A 406 -13.99 2.46 23.99
C LEU A 406 -12.99 1.29 24.02
N ASP A 407 -13.44 0.06 23.78
CA ASP A 407 -12.58 -1.13 23.76
C ASP A 407 -12.04 -1.47 22.36
N THR A 408 -12.64 -0.90 21.31
CA THR A 408 -12.32 -1.17 19.90
C THR A 408 -12.47 0.10 19.05
N ILE A 409 -11.52 1.02 19.19
CA ILE A 409 -11.50 2.30 18.48
C ILE A 409 -10.67 2.14 17.21
N ALA A 410 -11.34 2.15 16.05
CA ALA A 410 -10.67 2.13 14.76
C ALA A 410 -9.84 3.40 14.55
N MET A 411 -8.58 3.22 14.15
CA MET A 411 -7.68 4.31 13.81
C MET A 411 -8.01 4.88 12.42
N ALA A 412 -7.78 6.18 12.22
CA ALA A 412 -8.00 6.83 10.93
C ALA A 412 -6.85 6.52 9.94
N PRO A 413 -7.07 6.59 8.61
CA PRO A 413 -6.05 6.28 7.59
C PRO A 413 -4.96 7.38 7.43
N PHE A 414 -4.59 8.04 8.52
CA PHE A 414 -3.48 8.99 8.65
C PHE A 414 -2.79 8.82 10.02
N CYS A 415 -2.72 7.57 10.46
CA CYS A 415 -2.27 7.19 11.79
C CYS A 415 -0.73 7.18 11.87
N ILE A 416 -0.20 7.32 13.09
CA ILE A 416 1.24 7.31 13.40
C ILE A 416 1.67 6.07 14.21
N HIS A 417 0.79 5.07 14.31
CA HIS A 417 0.96 3.86 15.11
C HIS A 417 1.35 2.69 14.19
N ASP A 418 1.14 1.45 14.66
CA ASP A 418 1.39 0.24 13.90
C ASP A 418 0.37 0.02 12.76
N CYS A 419 0.39 0.90 11.77
CA CYS A 419 -0.60 0.97 10.70
C CYS A 419 0.03 0.92 9.31
N LEU A 420 -0.57 0.10 8.45
CA LEU A 420 -0.27 0.04 7.03
C LEU A 420 -1.38 0.72 6.24
N HIS A 421 -0.99 1.67 5.38
CA HIS A 421 -1.87 2.45 4.54
C HIS A 421 -1.57 2.20 3.07
N MET A 422 -2.62 2.21 2.26
CA MET A 422 -2.50 2.30 0.82
C MET A 422 -3.66 3.13 0.26
N HIS A 423 -3.31 4.11 -0.57
CA HIS A 423 -4.26 4.99 -1.25
C HIS A 423 -4.11 4.80 -2.76
N TRP A 424 -5.11 4.19 -3.39
CA TRP A 424 -5.22 4.18 -4.85
C TRP A 424 -5.99 5.40 -5.36
N ARG A 425 -6.49 6.27 -4.47
CA ARG A 425 -7.04 7.57 -4.78
C ARG A 425 -6.92 8.49 -3.56
N TRP A 426 -6.73 9.77 -3.83
CA TRP A 426 -6.87 10.84 -2.85
C TRP A 426 -7.99 11.78 -3.27
N LEU A 427 -8.62 12.44 -2.30
CA LEU A 427 -9.43 13.64 -2.54
C LEU A 427 -8.67 14.69 -3.39
N PRO A 428 -9.38 15.62 -4.04
CA PRO A 428 -8.74 16.72 -4.77
C PRO A 428 -7.78 17.55 -3.88
N ALA A 429 -6.47 17.30 -4.03
CA ALA A 429 -5.39 17.90 -3.26
C ALA A 429 -4.55 18.89 -4.11
N GLU A 430 -3.88 19.85 -3.47
CA GLU A 430 -3.04 20.84 -4.18
C GLU A 430 -1.70 20.23 -4.63
N GLU A 431 -1.24 19.21 -3.91
CA GLU A 431 -0.02 18.46 -4.14
C GLU A 431 -0.13 17.58 -5.38
N LYS A 432 0.63 17.90 -6.42
CA LYS A 432 0.56 17.18 -7.71
C LYS A 432 0.91 15.70 -7.61
N TRP A 433 1.83 15.34 -6.73
CA TRP A 433 2.21 13.93 -6.50
C TRP A 433 1.08 13.11 -5.84
N LEU A 434 -0.01 13.74 -5.40
CA LEU A 434 -1.23 13.08 -4.95
C LEU A 434 -2.30 13.02 -6.04
N TRP A 435 -2.04 13.55 -7.24
CA TRP A 435 -2.97 13.45 -8.36
C TRP A 435 -2.95 12.06 -8.97
N GLY A 436 -4.09 11.63 -9.52
CA GLY A 436 -4.24 10.35 -10.19
C GLY A 436 -3.69 10.33 -11.61
N TRP A 437 -4.04 9.25 -12.29
CA TRP A 437 -3.65 8.96 -13.66
C TRP A 437 -4.59 9.56 -14.69
N ASP A 438 -4.00 10.06 -15.78
CA ASP A 438 -4.69 10.29 -17.05
C ASP A 438 -4.04 9.47 -18.19
N GLU A 439 -4.44 9.74 -19.43
CA GLU A 439 -3.92 9.08 -20.63
C GLU A 439 -2.40 9.32 -20.85
N THR A 440 -1.82 10.32 -20.20
CA THR A 440 -0.41 10.72 -20.37
C THR A 440 0.51 10.18 -19.27
N GLY A 441 -0.05 9.73 -18.14
CA GLY A 441 0.68 9.09 -17.04
C GLY A 441 0.14 9.42 -15.64
N PRO A 442 0.89 9.07 -14.58
CA PRO A 442 0.54 9.36 -13.20
C PRO A 442 0.68 10.85 -12.88
N TYR A 443 0.01 11.28 -11.80
CA TYR A 443 0.14 12.63 -11.23
C TYR A 443 -0.33 13.75 -12.18
N LYS A 444 -1.39 13.48 -12.97
CA LYS A 444 -1.89 14.39 -14.01
C LYS A 444 -3.32 14.88 -13.78
N ALA A 445 -4.14 14.09 -13.10
CA ALA A 445 -5.54 14.43 -12.89
C ALA A 445 -5.91 14.45 -11.41
N GLN A 446 -6.28 15.62 -10.91
CA GLN A 446 -6.63 15.82 -9.51
C GLN A 446 -7.89 15.03 -9.14
N GLY A 447 -7.84 14.26 -8.05
CA GLY A 447 -8.99 13.49 -7.56
C GLY A 447 -9.34 12.25 -8.37
N GLU A 448 -8.57 11.90 -9.41
CA GLU A 448 -8.69 10.62 -10.11
C GLU A 448 -7.89 9.52 -9.38
N PRO A 449 -8.19 8.23 -9.64
CA PRO A 449 -7.39 7.13 -9.10
C PRO A 449 -5.93 7.15 -9.58
N HIS A 450 -5.02 6.73 -8.71
CA HIS A 450 -3.60 6.42 -8.95
C HIS A 450 -3.42 5.09 -9.72
N ILE A 451 -4.38 4.76 -10.57
CA ILE A 451 -4.42 3.51 -11.32
C ILE A 451 -4.34 3.86 -12.81
N PRO A 452 -3.53 3.19 -13.63
CA PRO A 452 -3.52 3.41 -15.07
C PRO A 452 -4.93 3.40 -15.69
N VAL A 453 -5.17 4.28 -16.67
CA VAL A 453 -6.51 4.54 -17.22
C VAL A 453 -7.19 3.30 -17.82
N ASN A 454 -6.43 2.32 -18.27
CA ASN A 454 -6.90 1.08 -18.87
C ASN A 454 -7.10 -0.08 -17.88
N GLN A 455 -6.91 0.14 -16.58
CA GLN A 455 -6.93 -0.91 -15.56
C GLN A 455 -8.14 -0.87 -14.65
N HIS A 456 -8.65 -2.05 -14.32
CA HIS A 456 -9.62 -2.31 -13.28
C HIS A 456 -8.86 -2.78 -12.04
N LEU A 457 -9.06 -2.12 -10.91
CA LEU A 457 -8.54 -2.54 -9.61
C LEU A 457 -9.66 -3.12 -8.76
N ARG A 458 -9.44 -4.34 -8.28
CA ARG A 458 -10.23 -4.98 -7.24
C ARG A 458 -9.33 -5.31 -6.04
N VAL A 459 -9.85 -5.13 -4.83
CA VAL A 459 -9.19 -5.59 -3.60
C VAL A 459 -10.01 -6.71 -2.98
N GLU A 460 -9.35 -7.80 -2.62
CA GLU A 460 -9.94 -8.99 -2.00
C GLU A 460 -9.33 -9.18 -0.61
N LEU A 461 -10.17 -9.31 0.43
CA LEU A 461 -9.67 -9.58 1.78
C LEU A 461 -9.44 -11.07 1.98
N GLU A 462 -8.20 -11.45 2.26
CA GLU A 462 -7.82 -12.83 2.53
C GLU A 462 -7.98 -13.16 4.03
N SER A 463 -7.80 -12.15 4.90
CA SER A 463 -8.07 -12.19 6.34
C SER A 463 -8.30 -10.76 6.87
N THR A 464 -8.44 -10.57 8.17
CA THR A 464 -8.50 -9.24 8.80
C THR A 464 -7.18 -8.47 8.75
N HIS A 465 -6.08 -9.13 8.35
CA HIS A 465 -4.72 -8.60 8.32
C HIS A 465 -4.01 -8.87 6.98
N ALA A 466 -4.74 -9.38 5.98
CA ALA A 466 -4.21 -9.72 4.68
C ALA A 466 -5.21 -9.41 3.57
N PHE A 467 -4.70 -8.90 2.47
CA PHE A 467 -5.50 -8.58 1.29
C PHE A 467 -4.71 -8.84 0.01
N ALA A 468 -5.43 -8.98 -1.08
CA ALA A 468 -4.88 -9.06 -2.41
C ALA A 468 -5.28 -7.87 -3.26
N TYR A 469 -4.29 -7.30 -3.94
CA TYR A 469 -4.43 -6.27 -4.95
C TYR A 469 -4.51 -6.93 -6.33
N CYS A 470 -5.70 -6.92 -6.94
CA CYS A 470 -6.00 -7.63 -8.17
C CYS A 470 -6.26 -6.62 -9.30
N VAL A 471 -5.37 -6.58 -10.29
CA VAL A 471 -5.50 -5.72 -11.47
C VAL A 471 -5.86 -6.53 -12.70
N ARG A 472 -6.77 -5.98 -13.52
CA ARG A 472 -7.08 -6.47 -14.86
C ARG A 472 -7.03 -5.34 -15.87
N ALA A 473 -6.52 -5.60 -17.07
CA ALA A 473 -6.63 -4.72 -18.23
C ALA A 473 -7.18 -5.52 -19.41
N ASP A 474 -8.25 -5.02 -20.02
CA ASP A 474 -8.86 -5.61 -21.22
C ASP A 474 -8.53 -4.81 -22.50
N THR A 475 -7.86 -3.66 -22.37
CA THR A 475 -7.46 -2.77 -23.48
C THR A 475 -6.17 -2.02 -23.15
N GLY A 476 -5.61 -1.28 -24.11
CA GLY A 476 -4.47 -0.37 -23.88
C GLY A 476 -3.14 -1.06 -23.60
N LEU A 477 -3.00 -2.35 -23.95
CA LEU A 477 -1.78 -3.14 -23.78
C LEU A 477 -0.90 -3.07 -25.04
N GLU A 478 -0.37 -1.88 -25.30
CA GLU A 478 0.45 -1.61 -26.48
C GLU A 478 1.86 -2.19 -26.38
N ALA A 479 2.45 -2.51 -27.54
CA ALA A 479 3.80 -3.03 -27.62
C ALA A 479 4.84 -1.98 -27.23
N GLY A 480 5.81 -2.33 -26.37
CA GLY A 480 6.90 -1.44 -25.97
C GLY A 480 6.51 -0.41 -24.92
N HIS A 481 5.30 -0.50 -24.35
CA HIS A 481 4.86 0.35 -23.25
C HIS A 481 4.87 -0.41 -21.93
N TRP A 482 5.36 0.24 -20.87
CA TRP A 482 5.26 -0.28 -19.51
C TRP A 482 3.82 -0.22 -19.02
N GLN A 483 3.34 -1.36 -18.52
CA GLN A 483 2.14 -1.46 -17.72
C GLN A 483 2.55 -1.52 -16.25
N TYR A 484 2.05 -0.58 -15.45
CA TYR A 484 2.37 -0.46 -14.03
C TYR A 484 1.24 -1.09 -13.21
N ILE A 485 1.58 -1.86 -12.18
CA ILE A 485 0.62 -2.48 -11.24
C ILE A 485 1.10 -2.16 -9.83
N LEU A 486 0.22 -1.62 -8.97
CA LEU A 486 0.51 -1.19 -7.60
C LEU A 486 1.60 -0.10 -7.51
N HIS A 487 1.52 0.90 -8.38
CA HIS A 487 2.55 1.94 -8.47
C HIS A 487 2.51 2.94 -7.30
N GLU A 488 1.34 3.18 -6.73
CA GLU A 488 1.11 4.06 -5.59
C GLU A 488 1.94 3.63 -4.36
N GLY A 489 2.19 2.32 -4.24
CA GLY A 489 2.88 1.71 -3.11
C GLY A 489 2.08 1.75 -1.82
N LEU A 490 2.76 1.40 -0.73
CA LEU A 490 2.22 1.39 0.61
C LEU A 490 3.02 2.32 1.51
N ALA A 491 2.39 2.72 2.62
CA ALA A 491 3.01 3.54 3.64
C ALA A 491 2.77 2.92 5.02
N TYR A 492 3.85 2.80 5.78
CA TYR A 492 3.81 2.43 7.18
C TYR A 492 3.88 3.68 8.05
N GLY A 493 2.98 3.80 9.02
CA GLY A 493 2.95 4.91 9.97
C GLY A 493 4.11 4.81 10.96
N ASN A 494 4.90 5.88 11.11
CA ASN A 494 6.03 5.88 12.05
C ASN A 494 5.89 6.96 13.12
N THR A 495 5.52 8.18 12.71
CA THR A 495 5.54 9.34 13.60
C THR A 495 4.74 10.52 13.04
N ALA A 496 4.32 11.42 13.93
CA ALA A 496 3.73 12.70 13.56
C ALA A 496 4.86 13.69 13.23
N ASP A 497 4.95 14.12 11.97
CA ASP A 497 6.00 15.04 11.50
C ASP A 497 5.91 16.44 12.14
N LYS A 498 4.70 16.85 12.55
CA LYS A 498 4.44 18.25 12.89
C LYS A 498 3.80 18.40 14.27
N GLU A 499 4.33 19.36 15.03
CA GLU A 499 3.71 19.91 16.25
C GLU A 499 2.24 20.28 16.04
N TRP A 500 1.78 20.59 14.82
CA TRP A 500 0.39 20.97 14.60
C TRP A 500 -0.57 19.79 14.85
N LEU A 501 -0.23 18.54 14.53
CA LEU A 501 -1.11 17.40 14.80
C LEU A 501 -1.24 17.19 16.31
N ALA A 502 -0.13 17.36 17.04
CA ALA A 502 -0.13 17.43 18.49
C ALA A 502 -0.91 18.64 19.04
N LYS A 503 -0.82 19.83 18.41
CA LYS A 503 -1.63 21.02 18.76
C LYS A 503 -3.11 20.83 18.42
N PHE A 504 -3.41 20.09 17.36
CA PHE A 504 -4.77 19.76 16.95
C PHE A 504 -5.40 18.77 17.93
N MET A 505 -4.63 17.76 18.35
CA MET A 505 -4.98 16.93 19.51
C MET A 505 -5.26 17.81 20.73
N LEU A 506 -4.34 18.70 21.12
CA LEU A 506 -4.52 19.62 22.25
C LEU A 506 -5.75 20.52 22.12
N GLY A 507 -6.11 20.96 20.90
CA GLY A 507 -7.32 21.72 20.62
C GLY A 507 -8.60 20.88 20.75
N GLY A 508 -8.60 19.66 20.23
CA GLY A 508 -9.68 18.69 20.41
C GLY A 508 -9.90 18.31 21.87
N MET A 509 -8.84 18.35 22.69
CA MET A 509 -8.89 17.99 24.10
C MET A 509 -9.69 18.96 24.99
N GLN A 510 -9.98 20.18 24.54
CA GLN A 510 -10.93 21.06 25.24
C GLN A 510 -12.34 20.45 25.27
N PHE A 511 -12.72 19.68 24.27
CA PHE A 511 -13.99 18.95 24.27
C PHE A 511 -13.97 17.71 25.18
N LEU A 512 -12.78 17.31 25.61
CA LEU A 512 -12.56 16.25 26.59
C LEU A 512 -12.40 16.82 28.01
N ASP A 513 -12.70 18.09 28.26
CA ASP A 513 -12.58 18.71 29.59
C ASP A 513 -13.45 18.05 30.66
N ASN A 514 -14.57 17.41 30.26
CA ASN A 514 -15.44 16.66 31.15
C ASN A 514 -15.03 15.18 31.33
N TRP A 515 -13.94 14.75 30.68
CA TRP A 515 -13.41 13.40 30.78
C TRP A 515 -12.26 13.32 31.79
N PRO A 516 -11.88 12.11 32.26
CA PRO A 516 -10.66 11.93 33.04
C PRO A 516 -9.44 12.53 32.33
N SER A 517 -8.47 13.04 33.09
CA SER A 517 -7.30 13.75 32.54
C SER A 517 -6.50 12.93 31.52
N ALA A 518 -6.51 11.61 31.62
CA ALA A 518 -5.88 10.71 30.65
C ALA A 518 -6.46 10.85 29.23
N ALA A 519 -7.72 11.30 29.08
CA ALA A 519 -8.32 11.55 27.78
C ALA A 519 -7.57 12.66 27.01
N LYS A 520 -6.92 13.58 27.74
CA LYS A 520 -6.14 14.70 27.19
C LYS A 520 -4.74 14.31 26.72
N THR A 521 -4.38 13.04 26.78
CA THR A 521 -3.11 12.54 26.24
C THR A 521 -3.30 11.26 25.43
N SER A 522 -4.55 10.84 25.23
CA SER A 522 -4.91 9.55 24.63
C SER A 522 -5.16 9.70 23.12
N TRP A 523 -4.37 8.98 22.33
CA TRP A 523 -4.58 8.78 20.89
C TRP A 523 -5.84 7.98 20.61
N ALA A 524 -6.16 6.99 21.44
CA ALA A 524 -7.42 6.27 21.32
C ALA A 524 -8.60 7.24 21.43
N MET A 525 -8.59 8.14 22.42
CA MET A 525 -9.62 9.17 22.56
C MET A 525 -9.60 10.20 21.43
N PHE A 526 -8.43 10.54 20.89
CA PHE A 526 -8.35 11.38 19.69
C PHE A 526 -9.08 10.72 18.51
N TYR A 527 -8.78 9.45 18.19
CA TYR A 527 -9.44 8.72 17.10
C TYR A 527 -10.94 8.52 17.36
N TRP A 528 -11.30 8.24 18.60
CA TRP A 528 -12.69 8.17 19.01
C TRP A 528 -13.39 9.51 18.73
N PHE A 529 -12.81 10.61 19.19
CA PHE A 529 -13.42 11.92 19.13
C PHE A 529 -13.59 12.46 17.69
N ILE A 530 -12.68 12.10 16.78
CA ILE A 530 -12.85 12.48 15.36
C ILE A 530 -13.94 11.66 14.65
N ARG A 531 -14.36 10.50 15.19
CA ARG A 531 -15.44 9.64 14.66
C ARG A 531 -16.78 9.89 15.34
N TYR A 532 -16.78 10.03 16.66
CA TYR A 532 -17.97 10.05 17.49
C TYR A 532 -18.30 11.47 17.98
N TRP A 533 -19.59 11.76 18.02
CA TRP A 533 -20.16 12.93 18.65
C TRP A 533 -20.76 12.53 20.01
N HIS A 534 -20.58 13.39 21.02
CA HIS A 534 -21.13 13.19 22.35
C HIS A 534 -21.77 14.45 22.90
N LEU A 535 -23.04 14.34 23.28
CA LEU A 535 -23.78 15.38 23.98
C LEU A 535 -24.80 14.73 24.93
N ASN A 536 -24.93 15.27 26.15
CA ASN A 536 -25.92 14.83 27.14
C ASN A 536 -25.90 13.32 27.42
N GLY A 537 -24.71 12.70 27.46
CA GLY A 537 -24.54 11.26 27.71
C GLY A 537 -24.88 10.36 26.53
N VAL A 538 -25.15 10.93 25.37
CA VAL A 538 -25.53 10.22 24.15
C VAL A 538 -24.36 10.24 23.19
N VAL A 539 -23.97 9.06 22.71
CA VAL A 539 -22.94 8.89 21.69
C VAL A 539 -23.59 8.58 20.35
N ARG A 540 -23.10 9.23 19.30
CA ARG A 540 -23.50 9.01 17.91
C ARG A 540 -22.28 9.02 17.01
N GLU A 541 -22.22 8.11 16.05
CA GLU A 541 -21.26 8.21 14.95
C GLU A 541 -21.71 9.31 14.01
N ARG A 542 -20.83 10.24 13.65
CA ARG A 542 -21.24 11.34 12.76
C ARG A 542 -21.46 10.89 11.35
N LEU A 543 -20.58 10.02 10.87
CA LEU A 543 -20.70 9.28 9.63
C LEU A 543 -21.02 7.84 10.03
N LEU A 544 -22.22 7.36 9.71
CA LEU A 544 -22.53 5.96 9.95
C LEU A 544 -21.64 5.07 9.09
N GLU A 545 -21.16 4.02 9.72
CA GLU A 545 -20.49 2.93 9.03
C GLU A 545 -21.41 2.31 7.97
N ASP A 546 -20.81 1.84 6.88
CA ASP A 546 -21.56 1.29 5.75
C ASP A 546 -22.43 0.11 6.18
N GLY A 547 -23.72 0.16 5.84
CA GLY A 547 -24.72 -0.82 6.26
C GLY A 547 -25.18 -0.74 7.72
N ALA A 548 -24.68 0.20 8.53
CA ALA A 548 -25.11 0.37 9.91
C ALA A 548 -26.60 0.80 10.00
N PRO A 549 -27.36 0.31 11.00
CA PRO A 549 -28.76 0.68 11.17
C PRO A 549 -28.90 2.17 11.54
N VAL A 550 -29.84 2.85 10.91
CA VAL A 550 -30.18 4.23 11.26
C VAL A 550 -30.97 4.23 12.57
N LEU A 551 -30.39 4.83 13.61
CA LEU A 551 -31.06 4.99 14.90
C LEU A 551 -32.21 6.01 14.78
N PRO A 552 -33.31 5.84 15.55
CA PRO A 552 -34.42 6.79 15.54
C PRO A 552 -33.96 8.19 16.02
N PRO A 553 -34.67 9.25 15.61
CA PRO A 553 -34.39 10.62 16.05
C PRO A 553 -34.50 10.76 17.57
N TYR A 554 -33.82 11.77 18.11
CA TYR A 554 -33.94 12.08 19.54
C TYR A 554 -35.36 12.57 19.86
N PRO A 555 -36.01 12.08 20.93
CA PRO A 555 -37.31 12.57 21.37
C PRO A 555 -37.29 14.03 21.82
#